data_AF-H3A605-F1
#
_entry.id   AF-H3A605-F1
#
_cell.length_a   1.000
_cell.length_b   1.000
_cell.length_c   1.000
_cell.angle_alpha   90.00
_cell.angle_beta   90.00
_cell.angle_gamma   90.00
#
_symmetry.space_group_name_H-M   'P 1'
#
loop_
_entity.id
_entity.type
_entity.pdbx_description
1 polymer ?
#
loop_
_entity_poly.entity_id
_entity_poly.type
_entity_poly.pdbx_seq_one_letter_code
_entity_poly.pdbx_strand_id
1 'polypeptide(L)'
;HQGKHGVERHIASQGHQGTFFRTTSQGAMSQLEHKARAEVKAANFIAHHNLPLAAADHLTPLFADIFPDSEIAKNYYSAAKTKTICILNGALKPYFLEETVKHLQKEPIRNRLDMGITAGRHSATAEVIFEGIDCCFQQYNIPWSSPLTTHVNMGKHNSLMSRAKEKNKDIYICGIPCHITHDMASKASAEFAQETGFDLDDFCIDVSYWFVKSTKRKAGLEEYCQFCDQDYKPVIDHVSIRWLSLEMATNRILQLHRSLRSYFLSETGSQASFKHLRKALAPSDEDLMFLQHIFPPFINLKKLLQREEPLIYLHLQEMQKFLKKILGTDQRNLDKQLDAHIFIGSITRATLTKGMNNGDSDEISVNKFFDGVHAFYVKTCAYVMENLPLDDKVLHNDPCIGYTQRLHAHFTQVQYFVQRFDKVLPYSSPEEEEKVYKEATVVENIKADGQEELFYRMHVIWGYLTTMKKSASTSLPRFPCLGKVAKLILTLPHFNADAERVFSLVRQNKTTFRDSLSLEGTPQLLTVKMARPESDSSCYRFEPPKVVITASKKVTWEHNKKHHEVSK
;
A
#
# COMPACT_ATOMS: atom_id res chain seq x y z
N HIS A 1 7.37 -15.03 -56.07
CA HIS A 1 6.86 -13.75 -56.60
C HIS A 1 5.44 -13.98 -57.12
N GLN A 2 4.37 -13.85 -56.32
CA GLN A 2 3.45 -12.70 -56.37
C GLN A 2 2.59 -12.56 -55.08
N GLY A 3 2.88 -13.30 -54.01
CA GLY A 3 2.05 -13.32 -52.79
C GLY A 3 2.14 -12.06 -51.90
N LYS A 4 3.30 -11.40 -51.85
CA LYS A 4 3.53 -10.27 -50.91
C LYS A 4 2.78 -8.99 -51.32
N HIS A 5 2.67 -8.72 -52.61
CA HIS A 5 1.89 -7.58 -53.13
C HIS A 5 0.37 -7.81 -53.15
N GLY A 6 -0.10 -9.04 -53.03
CA GLY A 6 -1.53 -9.33 -52.85
C GLY A 6 -2.02 -8.97 -51.45
N VAL A 7 -1.17 -9.16 -50.44
CA VAL A 7 -1.47 -8.86 -49.03
C VAL A 7 -1.44 -7.35 -48.76
N GLU A 8 -0.47 -6.62 -49.32
CA GLU A 8 -0.38 -5.15 -49.16
C GLU A 8 -1.57 -4.42 -49.81
N ARG A 9 -2.10 -4.94 -50.94
CA ARG A 9 -3.26 -4.37 -51.62
C ARG A 9 -4.59 -4.71 -50.93
N HIS A 10 -4.66 -5.82 -50.20
CA HIS A 10 -5.85 -6.21 -49.44
C HIS A 10 -6.02 -5.38 -48.16
N ILE A 11 -4.89 -4.98 -47.54
CA ILE A 11 -4.85 -4.15 -46.32
C ILE A 11 -5.22 -2.68 -46.59
N ALA A 12 -5.01 -2.18 -47.82
CA ALA A 12 -5.26 -0.78 -48.19
C ALA A 12 -6.67 -0.49 -48.75
N SER A 13 -7.54 -1.49 -48.93
CA SER A 13 -8.91 -1.27 -49.45
C SER A 13 -9.90 -0.97 -48.32
N GLN A 14 -10.68 0.11 -48.46
CA GLN A 14 -11.64 0.63 -47.47
C GLN A 14 -12.83 -0.30 -47.11
N GLY A 15 -12.78 -1.58 -47.45
CA GLY A 15 -13.86 -2.54 -47.23
C GLY A 15 -13.75 -3.39 -45.96
N HIS A 16 -12.70 -3.26 -45.14
CA HIS A 16 -12.44 -4.20 -44.02
C HIS A 16 -12.05 -3.54 -42.67
N GLN A 17 -12.36 -2.26 -42.46
CA GLN A 17 -12.35 -1.67 -41.11
C GLN A 17 -13.72 -1.73 -40.40
N GLY A 18 -14.77 -2.22 -41.09
CA GLY A 18 -16.14 -2.24 -40.58
C GLY A 18 -16.60 -3.50 -39.83
N THR A 19 -15.77 -4.54 -39.70
CA THR A 19 -16.29 -5.89 -39.31
C THR A 19 -15.63 -6.50 -38.08
N PHE A 20 -14.95 -5.72 -37.24
CA PHE A 20 -14.49 -6.17 -35.91
C PHE A 20 -15.36 -5.67 -34.74
N PHE A 21 -16.38 -4.84 -35.04
CA PHE A 21 -17.45 -4.45 -34.11
C PHE A 21 -18.77 -5.15 -34.47
N ARG A 22 -18.76 -6.48 -34.49
CA ARG A 22 -20.00 -7.26 -34.42
C ARG A 22 -19.95 -8.20 -33.23
N THR A 23 -19.88 -7.58 -32.06
CA THR A 23 -20.38 -8.19 -30.83
C THR A 23 -21.83 -8.61 -31.06
N THR A 24 -22.06 -9.91 -30.86
CA THR A 24 -23.26 -10.50 -30.27
C THR A 24 -24.46 -9.56 -30.11
N SER A 25 -25.52 -9.86 -30.87
CA SER A 25 -26.86 -9.28 -30.79
C SER A 25 -27.28 -8.79 -29.40
N GLN A 26 -27.07 -7.50 -29.14
CA GLN A 26 -27.80 -6.73 -28.14
C GLN A 26 -28.63 -5.71 -28.93
N GLY A 27 -29.95 -5.70 -28.72
CA GLY A 27 -30.87 -4.81 -29.44
C GLY A 27 -30.40 -3.36 -29.43
N ALA A 28 -30.71 -2.63 -30.51
CA ALA A 28 -30.34 -1.22 -30.68
C ALA A 28 -30.68 -0.42 -29.42
N MET A 29 -29.66 0.18 -28.80
CA MET A 29 -29.83 1.01 -27.61
C MET A 29 -30.63 2.26 -27.96
N SER A 30 -31.57 2.63 -27.09
CA SER A 30 -32.33 3.87 -27.26
C SER A 30 -31.42 5.11 -27.06
N GLN A 31 -31.77 6.25 -27.66
CA GLN A 31 -31.06 7.53 -27.41
C GLN A 31 -30.97 7.85 -25.90
N LEU A 32 -32.01 7.52 -25.13
CA LEU A 32 -32.05 7.71 -23.69
C LEU A 32 -31.05 6.80 -22.94
N GLU A 33 -30.79 5.59 -23.43
CA GLU A 33 -29.73 4.71 -22.89
C GLU A 33 -28.33 5.22 -23.23
N HIS A 34 -28.11 5.71 -24.45
CA HIS A 34 -26.83 6.33 -24.83
C HIS A 34 -26.50 7.53 -23.94
N LYS A 35 -27.49 8.39 -23.68
CA LYS A 35 -27.35 9.51 -22.74
C LYS A 35 -26.99 9.05 -21.33
N ALA A 36 -27.79 8.16 -20.74
CA ALA A 36 -27.55 7.68 -19.37
C ALA A 36 -26.18 7.00 -19.24
N ARG A 37 -25.75 6.23 -20.25
CA ARG A 37 -24.42 5.64 -20.30
C ARG A 37 -23.31 6.71 -20.27
N ALA A 38 -23.44 7.80 -21.04
CA ALA A 38 -22.48 8.89 -21.03
C ALA A 38 -22.38 9.57 -19.66
N GLU A 39 -23.52 9.83 -19.01
CA GLU A 39 -23.57 10.45 -17.68
C GLU A 39 -22.93 9.55 -16.61
N VAL A 40 -23.20 8.24 -16.64
CA VAL A 40 -22.58 7.27 -15.72
C VAL A 40 -21.07 7.20 -15.92
N LYS A 41 -20.59 7.17 -17.18
CA LYS A 41 -19.15 7.13 -17.46
C LYS A 41 -18.43 8.39 -16.97
N ALA A 42 -19.02 9.56 -17.14
CA ALA A 42 -18.45 10.82 -16.65
C ALA A 42 -18.45 10.89 -15.11
N ALA A 43 -19.54 10.46 -14.46
CA ALA A 43 -19.59 10.38 -12.99
C ALA A 43 -18.49 9.44 -12.45
N ASN A 44 -18.30 8.28 -13.09
CA ASN A 44 -17.23 7.35 -12.77
C ASN A 44 -15.83 7.98 -12.97
N PHE A 45 -15.63 8.74 -14.05
CA PHE A 45 -14.37 9.46 -14.32
C PHE A 45 -14.05 10.48 -13.21
N ILE A 46 -15.01 11.33 -12.84
CA ILE A 46 -14.85 12.34 -11.80
C ILE A 46 -14.49 11.70 -10.46
N ALA A 47 -15.23 10.65 -10.06
CA ALA A 47 -14.97 9.92 -8.83
C ALA A 47 -13.60 9.24 -8.85
N HIS A 48 -13.24 8.62 -9.97
CA HIS A 48 -12.00 7.87 -10.10
C HIS A 48 -10.75 8.74 -9.98
N HIS A 49 -10.75 9.93 -10.61
CA HIS A 49 -9.61 10.83 -10.65
C HIS A 49 -9.59 11.85 -9.50
N ASN A 50 -10.44 11.69 -8.48
CA ASN A 50 -10.59 12.63 -7.37
C ASN A 50 -10.90 14.07 -7.83
N LEU A 51 -11.56 14.26 -8.98
CA LEU A 51 -11.83 15.59 -9.51
C LEU A 51 -12.93 16.29 -8.70
N PRO A 52 -12.87 17.61 -8.48
CA PRO A 52 -13.96 18.34 -7.84
C PRO A 52 -15.30 18.01 -8.52
N LEU A 53 -16.33 17.68 -7.75
CA LEU A 53 -17.66 17.36 -8.32
C LEU A 53 -18.26 18.54 -9.08
N ALA A 54 -17.85 19.76 -8.75
CA ALA A 54 -18.19 20.99 -9.48
C ALA A 54 -17.66 21.01 -10.92
N ALA A 55 -16.63 20.22 -11.25
CA ALA A 55 -16.17 20.08 -12.64
C ALA A 55 -17.29 19.57 -13.56
N ALA A 56 -18.24 18.80 -13.02
CA ALA A 56 -19.41 18.32 -13.74
C ALA A 56 -20.30 19.45 -14.29
N ASP A 57 -20.34 20.60 -13.61
CA ASP A 57 -21.16 21.76 -14.01
C ASP A 57 -20.71 22.37 -15.35
N HIS A 58 -19.44 22.16 -15.71
CA HIS A 58 -18.87 22.66 -16.96
C HIS A 58 -18.88 21.63 -18.09
N LEU A 59 -19.10 20.33 -17.82
CA LEU A 59 -19.03 19.29 -18.84
C LEU A 59 -20.14 19.41 -19.88
N THR A 60 -21.35 19.81 -19.48
CA THR A 60 -22.48 19.98 -20.41
C THR A 60 -22.20 21.00 -21.51
N PRO A 61 -21.90 22.28 -21.21
CA PRO A 61 -21.60 23.25 -22.26
C PRO A 61 -20.32 22.88 -23.03
N LEU A 62 -19.31 22.34 -22.35
CA LEU A 62 -18.04 21.97 -22.98
C LEU A 62 -18.19 20.85 -24.01
N PHE A 63 -18.92 19.78 -23.70
CA PHE A 63 -19.11 18.67 -24.65
C PHE A 63 -19.94 19.07 -25.86
N ALA A 64 -20.93 19.95 -25.68
CA ALA A 64 -21.71 20.48 -26.80
C ALA A 64 -20.85 21.32 -27.76
N ASP A 65 -19.86 22.05 -27.24
CA ASP A 65 -18.92 22.84 -28.03
C ASP A 65 -17.85 21.98 -28.72
N ILE A 66 -17.23 21.04 -27.99
CA ILE A 66 -16.19 20.15 -28.54
C ILE A 66 -16.76 19.18 -29.59
N PHE A 67 -18.02 18.74 -29.42
CA PHE A 67 -18.67 17.75 -30.28
C PHE A 67 -19.97 18.28 -30.89
N PRO A 68 -19.90 19.29 -31.79
CA PRO A 68 -21.08 20.00 -32.30
C PRO A 68 -21.99 19.13 -33.19
N ASP A 69 -21.48 18.01 -33.71
CA ASP A 69 -22.20 17.03 -34.52
C ASP A 69 -22.86 15.92 -33.69
N SER A 70 -22.51 15.81 -32.40
CA SER A 70 -22.97 14.71 -31.53
C SER A 70 -24.28 15.06 -30.83
N GLU A 71 -25.37 14.38 -31.22
CA GLU A 71 -26.65 14.46 -30.52
C GLU A 71 -26.56 14.01 -29.06
N ILE A 72 -25.65 13.08 -28.73
CA ILE A 72 -25.43 12.67 -27.34
C ILE A 72 -24.81 13.81 -26.53
N ALA A 73 -23.83 14.53 -27.10
CA ALA A 73 -23.17 15.64 -26.44
C ALA A 73 -24.12 16.84 -26.26
N LYS A 74 -24.89 17.17 -27.31
CA LYS A 74 -25.96 18.18 -27.23
C LYS A 74 -27.01 17.84 -26.19
N ASN A 75 -27.37 16.57 -26.06
CA ASN A 75 -28.37 16.11 -25.08
C ASN A 75 -27.77 15.68 -23.73
N TYR A 76 -26.48 15.89 -23.51
CA TYR A 76 -25.79 15.70 -22.23
C TYR A 76 -26.22 16.74 -21.16
N TYR A 77 -27.21 17.58 -21.49
CA TYR A 77 -27.91 18.44 -20.54
C TYR A 77 -28.35 17.65 -19.32
N SER A 78 -27.88 18.12 -18.16
CA SER A 78 -28.19 17.77 -16.77
C SER A 78 -27.14 17.01 -15.96
N ALA A 79 -25.97 16.64 -16.48
CA ALA A 79 -24.89 16.05 -15.66
C ALA A 79 -24.15 17.06 -14.75
N ALA A 80 -24.86 18.05 -14.21
CA ALA A 80 -24.34 18.96 -13.20
C ALA A 80 -23.94 18.21 -11.91
N LYS A 81 -23.26 18.90 -11.01
CA LYS A 81 -22.78 18.38 -9.72
C LYS A 81 -23.83 17.55 -8.99
N THR A 82 -25.06 18.05 -8.87
CA THR A 82 -26.14 17.37 -8.12
C THR A 82 -26.56 16.06 -8.77
N LYS A 83 -26.73 16.04 -10.09
CA LYS A 83 -27.08 14.81 -10.82
C LYS A 83 -25.94 13.79 -10.73
N THR A 84 -24.70 14.24 -10.84
CA THR A 84 -23.50 13.42 -10.65
C THR A 84 -23.50 12.77 -9.26
N ILE A 85 -23.83 13.53 -8.21
CA ILE A 85 -23.97 12.99 -6.85
C ILE A 85 -25.07 11.93 -6.78
N CYS A 86 -26.24 12.18 -7.38
CA CYS A 86 -27.33 11.20 -7.43
C CYS A 86 -26.92 9.90 -8.14
N ILE A 87 -26.20 9.99 -9.26
CA ILE A 87 -25.69 8.82 -9.99
C ILE A 87 -24.67 8.05 -9.14
N LEU A 88 -23.74 8.77 -8.49
CA LEU A 88 -22.74 8.14 -7.63
C LEU A 88 -23.40 7.40 -6.46
N ASN A 89 -24.35 8.02 -5.78
CA ASN A 89 -25.00 7.46 -4.59
C ASN A 89 -26.02 6.36 -4.91
N GLY A 90 -26.78 6.56 -5.97
CA GLY A 90 -27.97 5.77 -6.28
C GLY A 90 -27.76 4.68 -7.34
N ALA A 91 -26.68 4.76 -8.12
CA ALA A 91 -26.38 3.79 -9.17
C ALA A 91 -25.01 3.13 -9.00
N LEU A 92 -23.93 3.94 -8.96
CA LEU A 92 -22.56 3.40 -8.95
C LEU A 92 -22.17 2.77 -7.60
N LYS A 93 -22.34 3.48 -6.47
CA LYS A 93 -22.02 2.95 -5.13
C LYS A 93 -22.76 1.64 -4.83
N PRO A 94 -24.09 1.54 -4.99
CA PRO A 94 -24.80 0.30 -4.67
C PRO A 94 -24.32 -0.87 -5.53
N TYR A 95 -24.13 -0.63 -6.83
CA TYR A 95 -23.62 -1.65 -7.75
C TYR A 95 -22.23 -2.16 -7.33
N PHE A 96 -21.26 -1.27 -7.13
CA PHE A 96 -19.90 -1.67 -6.77
C PHE A 96 -19.81 -2.31 -5.38
N LEU A 97 -20.63 -1.84 -4.43
CA LEU A 97 -20.75 -2.45 -3.11
C LEU A 97 -21.31 -3.87 -3.22
N GLU A 98 -22.40 -4.05 -3.96
CA GLU A 98 -23.03 -5.36 -4.16
C GLU A 98 -22.07 -6.34 -4.86
N GLU A 99 -21.35 -5.90 -5.90
CA GLU A 99 -20.34 -6.73 -6.56
C GLU A 99 -19.20 -7.10 -5.60
N THR A 100 -18.74 -6.17 -4.76
CA THR A 100 -17.71 -6.46 -3.77
C THR A 100 -18.21 -7.45 -2.72
N VAL A 101 -19.44 -7.28 -2.22
CA VAL A 101 -20.08 -8.20 -1.26
C VAL A 101 -20.26 -9.59 -1.88
N LYS A 102 -20.71 -9.70 -3.13
CA LYS A 102 -20.81 -10.99 -3.84
C LYS A 102 -19.45 -11.68 -3.93
N HIS A 103 -18.37 -10.94 -4.19
CA HIS A 103 -17.03 -11.50 -4.18
C HIS A 103 -16.62 -11.97 -2.77
N LEU A 104 -16.90 -11.19 -1.73
CA LEU A 104 -16.62 -11.55 -0.33
C LEU A 104 -17.41 -12.78 0.15
N GLN A 105 -18.65 -12.95 -0.31
CA GLN A 105 -19.49 -14.10 0.03
C GLN A 105 -19.05 -15.38 -0.68
N LYS A 106 -18.65 -15.29 -1.96
CA LYS A 106 -18.30 -16.46 -2.79
C LYS A 106 -16.85 -16.92 -2.61
N GLU A 107 -15.94 -15.98 -2.46
CA GLU A 107 -14.49 -16.23 -2.32
C GLU A 107 -13.98 -15.44 -1.09
N PRO A 108 -14.31 -15.86 0.15
CA PRO A 108 -14.04 -15.09 1.38
C PRO A 108 -12.57 -14.77 1.64
N ILE A 109 -11.66 -15.43 0.93
CA ILE A 109 -10.22 -15.25 1.08
C ILE A 109 -9.66 -14.20 0.09
N ARG A 110 -10.47 -13.73 -0.86
CA ARG A 110 -9.97 -12.89 -1.96
C ARG A 110 -9.64 -11.45 -1.55
N ASN A 111 -10.15 -10.96 -0.42
CA ASN A 111 -10.11 -9.54 -0.10
C ASN A 111 -9.57 -9.28 1.30
N ARG A 112 -8.77 -8.21 1.39
CA ARG A 112 -8.21 -7.71 2.64
C ARG A 112 -9.18 -6.71 3.23
N LEU A 113 -9.55 -6.94 4.48
CA LEU A 113 -10.27 -5.96 5.27
C LEU A 113 -9.25 -5.20 6.10
N ASP A 114 -9.35 -3.89 6.06
CA ASP A 114 -8.52 -2.97 6.83
C ASP A 114 -9.40 -1.97 7.59
N MET A 115 -8.87 -1.45 8.69
CA MET A 115 -9.63 -0.73 9.70
C MET A 115 -9.23 0.73 9.79
N GLY A 116 -10.23 1.62 9.75
CA GLY A 116 -10.11 3.02 10.15
C GLY A 116 -10.74 3.27 11.51
N ILE A 117 -10.11 4.11 12.33
CA ILE A 117 -10.62 4.51 13.64
C ILE A 117 -11.80 5.47 13.45
N THR A 118 -12.93 5.22 14.13
CA THR A 118 -14.06 6.16 14.24
C THR A 118 -13.81 7.18 15.35
N ALA A 119 -14.41 8.37 15.28
CA ALA A 119 -14.23 9.41 16.30
C ALA A 119 -15.20 9.20 17.48
N GLY A 120 -14.71 9.24 18.73
CA GLY A 120 -15.50 9.18 19.96
C GLY A 120 -14.66 8.79 21.20
N ARG A 121 -15.14 9.06 22.42
CA ARG A 121 -14.53 8.44 23.62
C ARG A 121 -14.80 6.94 23.55
N HIS A 122 -13.76 6.12 23.65
CA HIS A 122 -13.79 4.64 23.55
C HIS A 122 -13.94 4.03 22.14
N SER A 123 -13.89 4.81 21.05
CA SER A 123 -14.06 4.30 19.69
C SER A 123 -12.89 3.45 19.14
N ALA A 124 -11.78 3.35 19.89
CA ALA A 124 -10.57 2.62 19.50
C ALA A 124 -10.28 1.39 20.38
N THR A 125 -11.21 0.96 21.25
CA THR A 125 -11.03 -0.27 22.02
C THR A 125 -11.14 -1.49 21.11
N ALA A 126 -10.46 -2.59 21.48
CA ALA A 126 -10.55 -3.84 20.74
C ALA A 126 -11.99 -4.36 20.60
N GLU A 127 -12.82 -4.09 21.61
CA GLU A 127 -14.24 -4.44 21.65
C GLU A 127 -15.05 -3.70 20.60
N VAL A 128 -15.04 -2.37 20.61
CA VAL A 128 -15.83 -1.54 19.69
C VAL A 128 -15.42 -1.81 18.23
N ILE A 129 -14.12 -2.01 18.00
CA ILE A 129 -13.61 -2.38 16.69
C ILE A 129 -14.13 -3.75 16.26
N PHE A 130 -14.08 -4.75 17.13
CA PHE A 130 -14.58 -6.10 16.85
C PHE A 130 -16.09 -6.08 16.57
N GLU A 131 -16.88 -5.37 17.37
CA GLU A 131 -18.33 -5.22 17.18
C GLU A 131 -18.65 -4.54 15.84
N GLY A 132 -17.90 -3.52 15.45
CA GLY A 132 -18.04 -2.88 14.14
C GLY A 132 -17.78 -3.87 12.99
N ILE A 133 -16.77 -4.72 13.11
CA ILE A 133 -16.48 -5.78 12.13
C ILE A 133 -17.59 -6.82 12.12
N ASP A 134 -18.00 -7.34 13.28
CA ASP A 134 -19.03 -8.38 13.37
C ASP A 134 -20.37 -7.86 12.82
N CYS A 135 -20.72 -6.60 13.10
CA CYS A 135 -21.90 -5.94 12.53
C CYS A 135 -21.80 -5.87 11.00
N CYS A 136 -20.66 -5.46 10.44
CA CYS A 136 -20.46 -5.44 9.00
C CYS A 136 -20.55 -6.85 8.39
N PHE A 137 -19.94 -7.85 9.03
CA PHE A 137 -19.96 -9.23 8.56
C PHE A 137 -21.37 -9.80 8.56
N GLN A 138 -22.13 -9.54 9.62
CA GLN A 138 -23.53 -9.93 9.71
C GLN A 138 -24.39 -9.20 8.68
N GLN A 139 -24.25 -7.88 8.54
CA GLN A 139 -25.01 -7.07 7.59
C GLN A 139 -24.86 -7.57 6.15
N TYR A 140 -23.65 -7.99 5.76
CA TYR A 140 -23.33 -8.42 4.41
C TYR A 140 -23.19 -9.94 4.26
N ASN A 141 -23.56 -10.74 5.27
CA ASN A 141 -23.41 -12.19 5.29
C ASN A 141 -21.99 -12.68 4.91
N ILE A 142 -20.96 -11.99 5.40
CA ILE A 142 -19.55 -12.36 5.18
C ILE A 142 -19.16 -13.38 6.25
N PRO A 143 -18.63 -14.56 5.88
CA PRO A 143 -18.27 -15.58 6.84
C PRO A 143 -16.98 -15.21 7.59
N TRP A 144 -16.93 -15.53 8.88
CA TRP A 144 -15.74 -15.35 9.74
C TRP A 144 -14.55 -16.27 9.38
N SER A 145 -14.70 -17.15 8.39
CA SER A 145 -13.57 -17.85 7.75
C SER A 145 -12.73 -16.95 6.84
N SER A 146 -13.22 -15.74 6.54
CA SER A 146 -12.48 -14.73 5.80
C SER A 146 -11.27 -14.25 6.61
N PRO A 147 -10.06 -14.27 6.05
CA PRO A 147 -8.88 -13.75 6.72
C PRO A 147 -8.97 -12.26 7.03
N LEU A 148 -8.27 -11.83 8.09
CA LEU A 148 -8.25 -10.45 8.55
C LEU A 148 -6.82 -9.92 8.70
N THR A 149 -6.65 -8.63 8.44
CA THR A 149 -5.43 -7.88 8.79
C THR A 149 -5.77 -6.71 9.69
N THR A 150 -4.87 -6.40 10.62
CA THR A 150 -5.00 -5.19 11.43
C THR A 150 -3.63 -4.70 11.88
N HIS A 151 -3.47 -3.38 11.98
CA HIS A 151 -2.29 -2.74 12.58
C HIS A 151 -2.42 -2.58 14.11
N VAL A 152 -3.62 -2.69 14.66
CA VAL A 152 -3.92 -2.46 16.09
C VAL A 152 -4.48 -3.70 16.76
N ASN A 153 -4.27 -3.79 18.07
CA ASN A 153 -4.91 -4.77 18.95
C ASN A 153 -4.62 -6.23 18.56
N MET A 154 -3.34 -6.57 18.33
CA MET A 154 -2.86 -7.93 18.07
C MET A 154 -2.32 -8.65 19.33
N GLY A 155 -2.53 -8.10 20.52
CA GLY A 155 -2.08 -8.70 21.78
C GLY A 155 -2.71 -10.06 22.08
N LYS A 156 -2.16 -10.79 23.05
CA LYS A 156 -2.67 -12.12 23.45
C LYS A 156 -4.02 -12.05 24.18
N HIS A 157 -4.30 -10.93 24.84
CA HIS A 157 -5.48 -10.74 25.69
C HIS A 157 -6.25 -9.48 25.29
N ASN A 158 -7.59 -9.55 25.40
CA ASN A 158 -8.52 -8.46 25.11
C ASN A 158 -8.16 -7.66 23.85
N SER A 159 -7.91 -8.39 22.77
CA SER A 159 -7.42 -7.85 21.51
C SER A 159 -8.38 -8.23 20.39
N LEU A 160 -8.23 -7.58 19.23
CA LEU A 160 -9.01 -7.98 18.06
C LEU A 160 -8.66 -9.41 17.65
N MET A 161 -7.39 -9.80 17.77
CA MET A 161 -6.96 -11.18 17.51
C MET A 161 -7.62 -12.18 18.45
N SER A 162 -7.65 -11.92 19.77
CA SER A 162 -8.26 -12.86 20.71
C SER A 162 -9.77 -13.00 20.46
N ARG A 163 -10.47 -11.88 20.24
CA ARG A 163 -11.91 -11.86 19.95
C ARG A 163 -12.26 -12.52 18.61
N ALA A 164 -11.48 -12.28 17.56
CA ALA A 164 -11.65 -12.94 16.27
C ALA A 164 -11.45 -14.46 16.36
N LYS A 165 -10.46 -14.92 17.12
CA LYS A 165 -10.21 -16.35 17.36
C LYS A 165 -11.28 -17.01 18.24
N GLU A 166 -11.89 -16.27 19.16
CA GLU A 166 -13.06 -16.74 19.91
C GLU A 166 -14.27 -16.95 19.00
N LYS A 167 -14.49 -16.03 18.05
CA LYS A 167 -15.57 -16.14 17.04
C LYS A 167 -15.32 -17.26 16.02
N ASN A 168 -14.08 -17.42 15.58
CA ASN A 168 -13.66 -18.50 14.70
C ASN A 168 -12.19 -18.88 14.95
N LYS A 169 -11.97 -20.08 15.52
CA LYS A 169 -10.62 -20.57 15.85
C LYS A 169 -9.73 -20.77 14.62
N ASP A 170 -10.34 -21.02 13.46
CA ASP A 170 -9.62 -21.29 12.21
C ASP A 170 -9.25 -20.03 11.43
N ILE A 171 -9.66 -18.84 11.90
CA ILE A 171 -9.40 -17.59 11.20
C ILE A 171 -7.89 -17.35 11.04
N TYR A 172 -7.48 -16.96 9.83
CA TYR A 172 -6.15 -16.40 9.62
C TYR A 172 -6.20 -14.90 9.90
N ILE A 173 -5.50 -14.46 10.93
CA ILE A 173 -5.34 -13.05 11.27
C ILE A 173 -3.86 -12.72 11.47
N CYS A 174 -3.38 -11.69 10.80
CA CYS A 174 -1.98 -11.28 10.85
C CYS A 174 -1.86 -9.77 11.15
N GLY A 175 -0.82 -9.42 11.92
CA GLY A 175 -0.42 -8.03 12.12
C GLY A 175 0.17 -7.45 10.84
N ILE A 176 0.39 -6.14 10.79
CA ILE A 176 1.01 -5.47 9.64
C ILE A 176 2.49 -5.14 9.94
N PRO A 177 3.44 -5.99 9.53
CA PRO A 177 4.88 -5.73 9.57
C PRO A 177 5.38 -4.39 9.09
N CYS A 178 4.74 -3.73 8.11
CA CYS A 178 5.14 -2.36 7.78
C CYS A 178 5.00 -1.41 9.00
N HIS A 179 3.93 -1.55 9.78
CA HIS A 179 3.74 -0.80 11.03
C HIS A 179 4.67 -1.30 12.14
N ILE A 180 4.80 -2.62 12.31
CA ILE A 180 5.72 -3.19 13.30
C ILE A 180 7.16 -2.71 13.05
N THR A 181 7.62 -2.70 11.80
CA THR A 181 8.96 -2.20 11.43
C THR A 181 9.10 -0.69 11.73
N HIS A 182 8.05 0.09 11.56
CA HIS A 182 8.06 1.51 11.92
C HIS A 182 8.11 1.71 13.44
N ASP A 183 7.24 1.04 14.19
CA ASP A 183 7.17 1.12 15.65
C ASP A 183 8.47 0.64 16.29
N MET A 184 9.06 -0.42 15.74
CA MET A 184 10.36 -0.94 16.12
C MET A 184 11.44 0.14 16.02
N ALA A 185 11.53 0.80 14.87
CA ALA A 185 12.52 1.84 14.63
C ALA A 185 12.32 3.03 15.57
N SER A 186 11.08 3.50 15.71
CA SER A 186 10.74 4.61 16.60
C SER A 186 11.05 4.29 18.07
N LYS A 187 10.68 3.09 18.54
CA LYS A 187 10.99 2.66 19.91
C LYS A 187 12.48 2.49 20.14
N ALA A 188 13.22 1.92 19.19
CA ALA A 188 14.67 1.77 19.30
C ALA A 188 15.37 3.14 19.32
N SER A 189 14.94 4.08 18.48
CA SER A 189 15.44 5.46 18.50
C SER A 189 15.12 6.19 19.80
N ALA A 190 13.97 5.95 20.42
CA ALA A 190 13.65 6.53 21.71
C ALA A 190 14.56 6.02 22.85
N GLU A 191 14.96 4.75 22.84
CA GLU A 191 15.95 4.23 23.81
C GLU A 191 17.34 4.83 23.53
N PHE A 192 17.74 4.95 22.26
CA PHE A 192 18.98 5.64 21.88
C PHE A 192 19.01 7.08 22.40
N ALA A 193 17.90 7.81 22.22
CA ALA A 193 17.76 9.19 22.65
C ALA A 193 17.79 9.34 24.18
N GLN A 194 17.30 8.35 24.95
CA GLN A 194 17.37 8.36 26.40
C GLN A 194 18.81 8.29 26.92
N GLU A 195 19.66 7.47 26.30
CA GLU A 195 21.06 7.31 26.69
C GLU A 195 21.95 8.47 26.21
N THR A 196 21.78 8.89 24.94
CA THR A 196 22.63 9.92 24.31
C THR A 196 22.15 11.34 24.57
N GLY A 197 20.85 11.51 24.84
CA GLY A 197 20.20 12.82 24.86
C GLY A 197 19.92 13.40 23.46
N PHE A 198 20.09 12.62 22.40
CA PHE A 198 19.85 13.03 21.01
C PHE A 198 18.59 12.35 20.44
N ASP A 199 17.50 13.12 20.34
CA ASP A 199 16.26 12.70 19.68
C ASP A 199 16.25 13.12 18.21
N LEU A 200 16.31 12.15 17.30
CA LEU A 200 16.40 12.39 15.87
C LEU A 200 15.10 12.95 15.26
N ASP A 201 13.94 12.52 15.77
CA ASP A 201 12.64 12.97 15.28
C ASP A 201 12.46 14.45 15.63
N ASP A 202 12.66 14.81 16.91
CA ASP A 202 12.56 16.19 17.38
C ASP A 202 13.60 17.09 16.70
N PHE A 203 14.83 16.61 16.52
CA PHE A 203 15.87 17.35 15.80
C PHE A 203 15.46 17.65 14.35
N CYS A 204 15.00 16.65 13.60
CA CYS A 204 14.56 16.86 12.21
C CYS A 204 13.35 17.80 12.12
N ILE A 205 12.40 17.67 13.04
CA ILE A 205 11.20 18.54 13.12
C ILE A 205 11.61 19.99 13.40
N ASP A 206 12.50 20.21 14.37
CA ASP A 206 12.95 21.56 14.73
C ASP A 206 13.71 22.23 13.58
N VAL A 207 14.61 21.51 12.90
CA VAL A 207 15.32 22.04 11.72
C VAL A 207 14.31 22.41 10.64
N SER A 208 13.35 21.54 10.32
CA SER A 208 12.29 21.85 9.35
C SER A 208 11.50 23.09 9.74
N TYR A 209 10.93 23.09 10.95
CA TYR A 209 10.05 24.16 11.42
C TYR A 209 10.75 25.51 11.48
N TRP A 210 12.04 25.53 11.83
CA TRP A 210 12.85 26.74 11.88
C TRP A 210 12.91 27.45 10.53
N PHE A 211 13.10 26.70 9.44
CA PHE A 211 13.32 27.25 8.10
C PHE A 211 12.05 27.30 7.23
N VAL A 212 11.13 26.33 7.31
CA VAL A 212 10.02 26.14 6.34
C VAL A 212 9.20 27.41 6.09
N LYS A 213 8.88 28.17 7.15
CA LYS A 213 7.99 29.35 7.07
C LYS A 213 8.71 30.70 6.99
N SER A 214 10.04 30.74 6.94
CA SER A 214 10.80 31.99 6.98
C SER A 214 11.73 32.13 5.78
N THR A 215 11.33 32.97 4.83
CA THR A 215 12.17 33.32 3.67
C THR A 215 13.49 33.96 4.10
N LYS A 216 13.46 34.81 5.13
CA LYS A 216 14.67 35.41 5.73
C LYS A 216 15.65 34.35 6.25
N ARG A 217 15.17 33.35 7.01
CA ARG A 217 16.05 32.30 7.56
C ARG A 217 16.60 31.39 6.46
N LYS A 218 15.81 31.14 5.40
CA LYS A 218 16.27 30.39 4.22
C LYS A 218 17.40 31.11 3.48
N ALA A 219 17.24 32.43 3.24
CA ALA A 219 18.28 33.25 2.64
C ALA A 219 19.54 33.30 3.51
N GLY A 220 19.39 33.45 4.82
CA GLY A 220 20.52 33.37 5.75
C GLY A 220 21.25 32.03 5.66
N LEU A 221 20.53 30.89 5.69
CA LEU A 221 21.16 29.59 5.53
C LEU A 221 21.91 29.46 4.19
N GLU A 222 21.39 30.03 3.10
CA GLU A 222 22.05 30.03 1.79
C GLU A 222 23.38 30.81 1.81
N GLU A 223 23.44 31.95 2.51
CA GLU A 223 24.69 32.70 2.73
C GLU A 223 25.72 31.86 3.50
N TYR A 224 25.31 31.16 4.56
CA TYR A 224 26.19 30.24 5.28
C TYR A 224 26.62 29.03 4.44
N CYS A 225 25.76 28.56 3.52
CA CYS A 225 26.13 27.53 2.55
C CYS A 225 27.25 28.00 1.63
N GLN A 226 27.13 29.21 1.09
CA GLN A 226 28.19 29.83 0.28
C GLN A 226 29.48 30.03 1.09
N PHE A 227 29.38 30.49 2.33
CA PHE A 227 30.52 30.65 3.23
C PHE A 227 31.25 29.33 3.53
N CYS A 228 30.52 28.22 3.62
CA CYS A 228 31.06 26.89 3.91
C CYS A 228 31.45 26.08 2.66
N ASP A 229 31.44 26.69 1.47
CA ASP A 229 31.63 26.02 0.18
C ASP A 229 30.70 24.78 0.01
N GLN A 230 29.43 24.92 0.42
CA GLN A 230 28.39 23.90 0.28
C GLN A 230 27.27 24.37 -0.64
N ASP A 231 26.78 23.47 -1.51
CA ASP A 231 25.59 23.76 -2.31
C ASP A 231 24.35 23.88 -1.43
N TYR A 232 23.61 24.97 -1.59
CA TYR A 232 22.33 25.14 -0.91
C TYR A 232 21.32 24.08 -1.36
N LYS A 233 20.63 23.49 -0.39
CA LYS A 233 19.49 22.59 -0.62
C LYS A 233 18.37 22.95 0.36
N PRO A 234 17.09 22.95 -0.09
CA PRO A 234 15.98 23.21 0.83
C PRO A 234 15.94 22.21 1.98
N VAL A 235 15.61 22.61 3.20
CA VAL A 235 15.36 21.63 4.27
C VAL A 235 14.12 20.79 3.93
N ILE A 236 14.17 19.49 4.22
CA ILE A 236 13.04 18.57 4.01
C ILE A 236 12.20 18.51 5.27
N ASP A 237 10.88 18.61 5.10
CA ASP A 237 9.94 18.47 6.21
C ASP A 237 9.78 17.01 6.65
N HIS A 238 9.69 16.81 7.95
CA HIS A 238 9.54 15.50 8.58
C HIS A 238 8.30 15.47 9.48
N VAL A 239 7.61 14.33 9.49
CA VAL A 239 6.47 14.07 10.38
C VAL A 239 6.73 12.73 11.07
N SER A 240 6.71 12.71 12.40
CA SER A 240 7.21 11.61 13.26
C SER A 240 6.63 10.22 12.98
N ILE A 241 5.47 10.14 12.33
CA ILE A 241 4.83 8.87 11.95
C ILE A 241 5.39 8.22 10.66
N ARG A 242 6.52 8.71 10.12
CA ARG A 242 7.03 8.27 8.81
C ARG A 242 8.55 8.13 8.76
N TRP A 243 9.03 6.96 9.17
CA TRP A 243 10.46 6.58 9.08
C TRP A 243 11.11 6.83 7.70
N LEU A 244 10.38 6.64 6.59
CA LEU A 244 10.89 6.94 5.23
C LEU A 244 11.24 8.43 5.06
N SER A 245 10.44 9.33 5.61
CA SER A 245 10.74 10.77 5.55
C SER A 245 11.86 11.17 6.50
N LEU A 246 12.07 10.41 7.58
CA LEU A 246 13.16 10.65 8.54
C LEU A 246 14.52 10.42 7.88
N GLU A 247 14.68 9.36 7.07
CA GLU A 247 15.89 9.13 6.26
C GLU A 247 16.15 10.32 5.32
N MET A 248 15.13 10.78 4.59
CA MET A 248 15.28 11.89 3.65
C MET A 248 15.70 13.19 4.36
N ALA A 249 15.06 13.51 5.48
CA ALA A 249 15.38 14.69 6.29
C ALA A 249 16.80 14.60 6.88
N THR A 250 17.16 13.46 7.48
CA THR A 250 18.49 13.21 8.04
C THR A 250 19.58 13.34 6.98
N ASN A 251 19.40 12.72 5.82
CA ASN A 251 20.36 12.83 4.71
C ASN A 251 20.50 14.27 4.21
N ARG A 252 19.40 15.05 4.17
CA ARG A 252 19.45 16.47 3.82
C ARG A 252 20.21 17.28 4.85
N ILE A 253 19.98 17.02 6.13
CA ILE A 253 20.67 17.71 7.24
C ILE A 253 22.16 17.40 7.21
N LEU A 254 22.56 16.14 7.02
CA LEU A 254 23.96 15.75 6.89
C LEU A 254 24.66 16.44 5.71
N GLN A 255 23.97 16.59 4.57
CA GLN A 255 24.51 17.35 3.43
C GLN A 255 24.73 18.83 3.74
N LEU A 256 23.89 19.41 4.59
CA LEU A 256 23.95 20.81 5.02
C LEU A 256 24.70 21.01 6.34
N HIS A 257 25.33 19.95 6.88
CA HIS A 257 25.73 19.93 8.29
C HIS A 257 26.70 21.06 8.65
N ARG A 258 27.74 21.31 7.83
CA ARG A 258 28.72 22.38 8.09
C ARG A 258 28.06 23.75 8.12
N SER A 259 27.17 24.01 7.16
CA SER A 259 26.45 25.27 7.04
C SER A 259 25.45 25.47 8.18
N LEU A 260 24.71 24.42 8.56
CA LEU A 260 23.78 24.45 9.69
C LEU A 260 24.52 24.69 11.01
N ARG A 261 25.63 23.97 11.23
CA ARG A 261 26.49 24.16 12.41
C ARG A 261 27.03 25.58 12.47
N SER A 262 27.57 26.10 11.36
CA SER A 262 28.06 27.47 11.29
C SER A 262 26.96 28.49 11.58
N TYR A 263 25.78 28.32 10.99
CA TYR A 263 24.60 29.16 11.22
C TYR A 263 24.20 29.19 12.70
N PHE A 264 23.96 28.04 13.33
CA PHE A 264 23.41 28.00 14.70
C PHE A 264 24.45 28.35 15.78
N LEU A 265 25.74 28.15 15.51
CA LEU A 265 26.81 28.56 16.44
C LEU A 265 27.12 30.06 16.35
N SER A 266 26.99 30.66 15.17
CA SER A 266 27.27 32.09 14.93
C SER A 266 26.08 32.98 15.29
N GLU A 267 24.86 32.53 15.01
CA GLU A 267 23.66 33.29 15.30
C GLU A 267 23.27 33.25 16.78
N THR A 268 22.41 34.18 17.18
CA THR A 268 21.80 34.20 18.51
C THR A 268 20.28 34.14 18.40
N GLY A 269 19.65 33.36 19.28
CA GLY A 269 18.20 33.18 19.28
C GLY A 269 17.69 32.80 20.66
N SER A 270 16.59 33.45 21.07
CA SER A 270 15.95 33.20 22.36
C SER A 270 14.94 32.05 22.32
N GLN A 271 14.49 31.65 21.13
CA GLN A 271 13.50 30.59 20.92
C GLN A 271 14.03 29.22 21.41
N ALA A 272 13.15 28.42 22.01
CA ALA A 272 13.52 27.10 22.55
C ALA A 272 14.12 26.18 21.48
N SER A 273 13.50 26.13 20.29
CA SER A 273 14.01 25.38 19.14
C SER A 273 15.40 25.85 18.69
N PHE A 274 15.69 27.16 18.73
CA PHE A 274 17.04 27.65 18.43
C PHE A 274 18.08 27.12 19.43
N LYS A 275 17.76 27.19 20.72
CA LYS A 275 18.65 26.71 21.78
C LYS A 275 18.87 25.20 21.68
N HIS A 276 17.80 24.46 21.37
CA HIS A 276 17.86 23.02 21.14
C HIS A 276 18.76 22.69 19.93
N LEU A 277 18.52 23.30 18.77
CA LEU A 277 19.31 23.08 17.55
C LEU A 277 20.78 23.48 17.74
N ARG A 278 21.04 24.60 18.40
CA ARG A 278 22.41 25.03 18.72
C ARG A 278 23.12 24.02 19.63
N LYS A 279 22.41 23.46 20.62
CA LYS A 279 22.96 22.41 21.50
C LYS A 279 23.22 21.12 20.73
N ALA A 280 22.29 20.70 19.88
CA ALA A 280 22.38 19.47 19.10
C ALA A 280 23.49 19.51 18.03
N LEU A 281 23.77 20.69 17.45
CA LEU A 281 24.82 20.89 16.43
C LEU A 281 26.20 21.25 17.00
N ALA A 282 26.32 21.40 18.33
CA ALA A 282 27.58 21.68 19.01
C ALA A 282 28.52 20.46 19.16
N PRO A 283 28.05 19.27 19.60
CA PRO A 283 28.89 18.07 19.69
C PRO A 283 29.25 17.52 18.30
N SER A 284 29.95 16.39 18.27
CA SER A 284 30.37 15.68 17.06
C SER A 284 29.22 14.85 16.44
N ASP A 285 29.38 14.47 15.17
CA ASP A 285 28.27 14.07 14.30
C ASP A 285 27.87 12.58 14.43
N GLU A 286 28.40 11.86 15.41
CA GLU A 286 28.41 10.39 15.40
C GLU A 286 27.03 9.78 15.63
N ASP A 287 26.19 10.42 16.44
CA ASP A 287 24.79 10.01 16.62
C ASP A 287 24.04 10.03 15.28
N LEU A 288 24.16 11.13 14.53
CA LEU A 288 23.50 11.32 13.25
C LEU A 288 24.06 10.37 12.18
N MET A 289 25.38 10.13 12.18
CA MET A 289 26.04 9.18 11.27
C MET A 289 25.67 7.73 11.56
N PHE A 290 25.55 7.34 12.83
CA PHE A 290 25.07 6.01 13.23
C PHE A 290 23.62 5.81 12.79
N LEU A 291 22.73 6.77 13.04
CA LEU A 291 21.34 6.68 12.64
C LEU A 291 21.20 6.67 11.10
N GLN A 292 22.04 7.42 10.38
CA GLN A 292 22.16 7.33 8.93
C GLN A 292 22.55 5.91 8.47
N HIS A 293 23.52 5.30 9.14
CA HIS A 293 23.97 3.94 8.85
C HIS A 293 22.86 2.89 9.05
N ILE A 294 21.96 3.12 10.01
CA ILE A 294 20.87 2.21 10.35
C ILE A 294 19.66 2.30 9.43
N PHE A 295 19.45 3.41 8.71
CA PHE A 295 18.30 3.54 7.81
C PHE A 295 18.18 2.44 6.75
N PRO A 296 19.23 2.09 5.97
CA PRO A 296 19.07 1.24 4.80
C PRO A 296 18.42 -0.13 5.08
N PRO A 297 18.78 -0.89 6.14
CA PRO A 297 18.07 -2.12 6.50
C PRO A 297 16.55 -1.92 6.68
N PHE A 298 16.13 -0.93 7.48
CA PHE A 298 14.72 -0.68 7.78
C PHE A 298 13.96 -0.16 6.55
N ILE A 299 14.58 0.75 5.80
CA ILE A 299 13.99 1.37 4.62
C ILE A 299 13.81 0.35 3.51
N ASN A 300 14.79 -0.54 3.28
CA ASN A 300 14.69 -1.57 2.26
C ASN A 300 13.57 -2.56 2.59
N LEU A 301 13.48 -3.02 3.84
CA LEU A 301 12.37 -3.88 4.28
C LEU A 301 11.03 -3.16 4.12
N LYS A 302 10.91 -1.91 4.59
CA LYS A 302 9.67 -1.13 4.49
C LYS A 302 9.25 -0.90 3.04
N LYS A 303 10.17 -0.49 2.15
CA LYS A 303 9.88 -0.32 0.71
C LYS A 303 9.35 -1.61 0.08
N LEU A 304 9.90 -2.77 0.46
CA LEU A 304 9.45 -4.06 -0.01
C LEU A 304 8.04 -4.39 0.51
N LEU A 305 7.80 -4.25 1.81
CA LEU A 305 6.49 -4.49 2.43
C LEU A 305 5.41 -3.55 1.90
N GLN A 306 5.77 -2.32 1.49
CA GLN A 306 4.80 -1.35 0.95
C GLN A 306 4.45 -1.53 -0.54
N ARG A 307 5.08 -2.46 -1.26
CA ARG A 307 4.80 -2.71 -2.68
C ARG A 307 3.33 -3.08 -2.89
N GLU A 308 2.79 -2.71 -4.06
CA GLU A 308 1.41 -3.05 -4.43
C GLU A 308 1.26 -4.50 -4.88
N GLU A 309 2.37 -5.14 -5.23
CA GLU A 309 2.40 -6.52 -5.69
C GLU A 309 2.21 -7.53 -4.54
N PRO A 310 1.55 -8.67 -4.79
CA PRO A 310 1.48 -9.74 -3.82
C PRO A 310 2.78 -10.50 -3.66
N LEU A 311 3.54 -10.15 -2.61
CA LEU A 311 4.87 -10.66 -2.31
C LEU A 311 4.91 -11.58 -1.07
N ILE A 312 3.76 -12.18 -0.69
CA ILE A 312 3.65 -13.00 0.53
C ILE A 312 4.80 -14.02 0.66
N TYR A 313 5.07 -14.73 -0.43
CA TYR A 313 6.13 -15.73 -0.64
C TYR A 313 7.58 -15.26 -0.43
N LEU A 314 7.83 -13.95 -0.29
CA LEU A 314 9.16 -13.39 -0.02
C LEU A 314 9.29 -12.83 1.40
N HIS A 315 8.19 -12.54 2.08
CA HIS A 315 8.27 -11.70 3.29
C HIS A 315 9.06 -12.34 4.41
N LEU A 316 8.90 -13.64 4.68
CA LEU A 316 9.68 -14.32 5.71
C LEU A 316 11.17 -14.25 5.41
N GLN A 317 11.55 -14.55 4.16
CA GLN A 317 12.94 -14.49 3.71
C GLN A 317 13.51 -13.08 3.86
N GLU A 318 12.75 -12.05 3.52
CA GLU A 318 13.19 -10.66 3.61
C GLU A 318 13.26 -10.16 5.06
N MET A 319 12.35 -10.58 5.94
CA MET A 319 12.42 -10.32 7.38
C MET A 319 13.65 -11.00 8.00
N GLN A 320 13.96 -12.25 7.60
CA GLN A 320 15.17 -12.96 8.04
C GLN A 320 16.45 -12.29 7.53
N LYS A 321 16.48 -11.82 6.27
CA LYS A 321 17.60 -11.04 5.72
C LYS A 321 17.78 -9.72 6.47
N PHE A 322 16.69 -9.03 6.78
CA PHE A 322 16.70 -7.81 7.59
C PHE A 322 17.32 -8.10 8.97
N LEU A 323 16.85 -9.15 9.64
CA LEU A 323 17.40 -9.57 10.93
C LEU A 323 18.89 -9.86 10.87
N LYS A 324 19.33 -10.64 9.88
CA LYS A 324 20.75 -10.95 9.69
C LYS A 324 21.60 -9.69 9.48
N LYS A 325 21.06 -8.66 8.82
CA LYS A 325 21.75 -7.37 8.62
C LYS A 325 21.84 -6.54 9.90
N ILE A 326 20.82 -6.57 10.74
CA ILE A 326 20.80 -5.85 12.03
C ILE A 326 21.65 -6.56 13.07
N LEU A 327 21.57 -7.89 13.14
CA LEU A 327 22.14 -8.70 14.22
C LEU A 327 23.55 -9.23 13.90
N GLY A 328 23.95 -9.21 12.63
CA GLY A 328 25.20 -9.83 12.17
C GLY A 328 25.21 -11.36 12.20
N THR A 329 24.24 -12.03 12.85
CA THR A 329 24.18 -13.50 13.02
C THR A 329 22.73 -14.04 12.95
N ASP A 330 22.57 -15.36 12.98
CA ASP A 330 21.26 -16.02 13.06
C ASP A 330 20.66 -15.94 14.48
N GLN A 331 19.32 -15.84 14.57
CA GLN A 331 18.45 -15.56 15.73
C GLN A 331 18.75 -16.22 17.09
N ARG A 332 19.65 -17.19 17.19
CA ARG A 332 19.74 -18.12 18.33
C ARG A 332 20.66 -17.71 19.49
N ASN A 333 21.39 -16.59 19.43
CA ASN A 333 22.35 -16.19 20.51
C ASN A 333 22.54 -14.67 20.68
N LEU A 334 21.45 -13.89 20.75
CA LEU A 334 21.55 -12.42 20.85
C LEU A 334 22.15 -11.91 22.16
N ASP A 335 21.73 -12.44 23.32
CA ASP A 335 22.14 -11.94 24.64
C ASP A 335 23.63 -12.15 24.94
N LYS A 336 24.32 -13.01 24.19
CA LYS A 336 25.74 -13.33 24.40
C LYS A 336 26.67 -12.72 23.34
N GLN A 337 26.13 -12.05 22.31
CA GLN A 337 26.91 -11.55 21.18
C GLN A 337 26.97 -10.02 21.05
N LEU A 338 26.09 -9.26 21.71
CA LEU A 338 26.19 -7.79 21.69
C LEU A 338 27.49 -7.27 22.35
N ASP A 339 28.10 -8.06 23.24
CA ASP A 339 29.35 -7.71 23.92
C ASP A 339 30.59 -7.80 23.01
N ALA A 340 30.51 -8.47 21.86
CA ALA A 340 31.63 -8.72 20.96
C ALA A 340 31.45 -8.01 19.60
N HIS A 341 31.72 -6.70 19.58
CA HIS A 341 31.79 -5.82 18.40
C HIS A 341 30.47 -5.48 17.71
N ILE A 342 29.76 -4.49 18.27
CA ILE A 342 28.65 -3.83 17.57
C ILE A 342 29.16 -3.08 16.33
N PHE A 343 28.54 -3.33 15.18
CA PHE A 343 28.85 -2.63 13.94
C PHE A 343 28.08 -1.32 13.83
N ILE A 344 28.76 -0.21 14.06
CA ILE A 344 28.21 1.16 14.00
C ILE A 344 28.35 1.84 12.63
N GLY A 345 28.85 1.11 11.63
CA GLY A 345 29.24 1.63 10.32
C GLY A 345 30.68 2.15 10.27
N SER A 346 31.34 1.94 9.12
CA SER A 346 32.76 2.30 8.94
C SER A 346 33.03 3.80 9.00
N ILE A 347 32.09 4.63 8.51
CA ILE A 347 32.20 6.09 8.52
C ILE A 347 32.11 6.63 9.95
N THR A 348 31.11 6.16 10.71
CA THR A 348 30.93 6.51 12.13
C THR A 348 32.16 6.10 12.94
N ARG A 349 32.67 4.88 12.74
CA ARG A 349 33.88 4.40 13.42
C ARG A 349 35.10 5.26 13.10
N ALA A 350 35.34 5.57 11.83
CA ALA A 350 36.46 6.42 11.42
C ALA A 350 36.37 7.83 12.02
N THR A 351 35.16 8.37 12.12
CA THR A 351 34.89 9.70 12.71
C THR A 351 35.16 9.69 14.21
N LEU A 352 34.65 8.69 14.95
CA LEU A 352 34.96 8.50 16.39
C LEU A 352 36.46 8.38 16.63
N THR A 353 37.15 7.51 15.88
CA THR A 353 38.60 7.32 16.06
C THR A 353 39.37 8.62 15.80
N LYS A 354 38.96 9.40 14.80
CA LYS A 354 39.57 10.70 14.52
C LYS A 354 39.28 11.71 15.64
N GLY A 355 38.06 11.77 16.14
CA GLY A 355 37.67 12.66 17.25
C GLY A 355 38.43 12.35 18.55
N MET A 356 38.56 11.06 18.88
CA MET A 356 39.36 10.61 20.02
C MET A 356 40.85 10.97 19.88
N ASN A 357 41.43 10.79 18.69
CA ASN A 357 42.84 11.12 18.43
C ASN A 357 43.10 12.64 18.47
N ASN A 358 42.12 13.45 18.08
CA ASN A 358 42.22 14.91 18.06
C ASN A 358 41.90 15.56 19.42
N GLY A 359 41.34 14.80 20.37
CA GLY A 359 40.83 15.33 21.64
C GLY A 359 39.49 16.06 21.52
N ASP A 360 38.79 15.91 20.40
CA ASP A 360 37.48 16.50 20.13
C ASP A 360 36.34 15.71 20.81
N SER A 361 36.57 14.42 21.10
CA SER A 361 35.61 13.51 21.74
C SER A 361 36.16 13.02 23.07
N ASP A 362 35.45 13.30 24.17
CA ASP A 362 35.81 12.78 25.50
C ASP A 362 35.29 11.36 25.73
N GLU A 363 35.95 10.63 26.62
CA GLU A 363 35.64 9.22 26.92
C GLU A 363 34.20 9.02 27.44
N ILE A 364 33.64 9.99 28.17
CA ILE A 364 32.28 9.90 28.70
C ILE A 364 31.28 9.99 27.54
N SER A 365 31.46 10.92 26.61
CA SER A 365 30.62 11.06 25.42
C SER A 365 30.68 9.82 24.53
N VAL A 366 31.86 9.23 24.34
CA VAL A 366 32.03 7.98 23.57
C VAL A 366 31.32 6.81 24.24
N ASN A 367 31.44 6.67 25.56
CA ASN A 367 30.74 5.61 26.30
C ASN A 367 29.22 5.75 26.19
N LYS A 368 28.68 6.98 26.37
CA LYS A 368 27.24 7.24 26.17
C LYS A 368 26.75 6.91 24.76
N PHE A 369 27.54 7.22 23.75
CA PHE A 369 27.23 6.84 22.37
C PHE A 369 27.10 5.32 22.25
N PHE A 370 28.07 4.55 22.78
CA PHE A 370 28.01 3.09 22.73
C PHE A 370 26.87 2.50 23.57
N ASP A 371 26.55 3.09 24.72
CA ASP A 371 25.39 2.72 25.54
C ASP A 371 24.08 2.92 24.76
N GLY A 372 23.95 4.06 24.08
CA GLY A 372 22.81 4.35 23.20
C GLY A 372 22.71 3.38 22.01
N VAL A 373 23.83 3.10 21.35
CA VAL A 373 23.90 2.09 20.28
C VAL A 373 23.45 0.72 20.80
N HIS A 374 23.96 0.30 21.95
CA HIS A 374 23.58 -0.97 22.57
C HIS A 374 22.08 -1.01 22.90
N ALA A 375 21.55 0.05 23.52
CA ALA A 375 20.12 0.19 23.82
C ALA A 375 19.25 0.13 22.56
N PHE A 376 19.67 0.78 21.48
CA PHE A 376 18.98 0.71 20.17
C PHE A 376 18.86 -0.73 19.66
N TYR A 377 19.97 -1.48 19.64
CA TYR A 377 19.99 -2.85 19.16
C TYR A 377 19.18 -3.77 20.07
N VAL A 378 19.38 -3.71 21.40
CA VAL A 378 18.59 -4.51 22.37
C VAL A 378 17.09 -4.29 22.16
N LYS A 379 16.66 -3.03 22.03
CA LYS A 379 15.25 -2.72 21.82
C LYS A 379 14.73 -3.24 20.49
N THR A 380 15.51 -3.07 19.42
CA THR A 380 15.18 -3.60 18.09
C THR A 380 14.97 -5.11 18.17
N CYS A 381 15.92 -5.83 18.76
CA CYS A 381 15.88 -7.28 18.97
C CYS A 381 14.64 -7.74 19.73
N ALA A 382 14.41 -7.16 20.92
CA ALA A 382 13.28 -7.51 21.77
C ALA A 382 11.94 -7.29 21.04
N TYR A 383 11.82 -6.15 20.34
CA TYR A 383 10.60 -5.82 19.62
C TYR A 383 10.33 -6.75 18.44
N VAL A 384 11.37 -7.14 17.69
CA VAL A 384 11.24 -8.10 16.59
C VAL A 384 10.73 -9.44 17.10
N MET A 385 11.38 -9.99 18.13
CA MET A 385 11.03 -11.32 18.65
C MET A 385 9.61 -11.37 19.21
N GLU A 386 9.11 -10.26 19.72
CA GLU A 386 7.76 -10.17 20.25
C GLU A 386 6.70 -9.94 19.16
N ASN A 387 7.00 -9.16 18.12
CA ASN A 387 5.97 -8.60 17.23
C ASN A 387 6.04 -9.08 15.77
N LEU A 388 7.21 -9.45 15.24
CA LEU A 388 7.28 -9.94 13.85
C LEU A 388 6.82 -11.41 13.76
N PRO A 389 6.07 -11.79 12.70
CA PRO A 389 5.52 -13.13 12.53
C PRO A 389 6.56 -14.14 12.01
N LEU A 390 7.70 -14.26 12.69
CA LEU A 390 8.84 -15.08 12.24
C LEU A 390 8.56 -16.59 12.31
N ASP A 391 7.65 -17.00 13.19
CA ASP A 391 7.21 -18.40 13.37
C ASP A 391 5.84 -18.68 12.71
N ASP A 392 5.34 -17.76 11.88
CA ASP A 392 4.04 -17.92 11.22
C ASP A 392 4.10 -19.06 10.19
N LYS A 393 3.36 -20.13 10.47
CA LYS A 393 3.29 -21.32 9.61
C LYS A 393 2.81 -21.02 8.19
N VAL A 394 1.97 -20.00 7.97
CA VAL A 394 1.58 -19.60 6.61
C VAL A 394 2.81 -19.09 5.85
N LEU A 395 3.62 -18.24 6.49
CA LEU A 395 4.81 -17.65 5.86
C LEU A 395 5.96 -18.65 5.65
N HIS A 396 6.03 -19.71 6.46
CA HIS A 396 7.00 -20.79 6.25
C HIS A 396 6.62 -21.69 5.05
N ASN A 397 5.34 -21.75 4.68
CA ASN A 397 4.85 -22.63 3.62
C ASN A 397 4.54 -21.88 2.31
N ASP A 398 4.28 -20.57 2.33
CA ASP A 398 3.99 -19.78 1.13
C ASP A 398 5.09 -19.71 0.05
N PRO A 399 6.39 -20.03 0.28
CA PRO A 399 7.38 -20.04 -0.80
C PRO A 399 7.07 -21.07 -1.89
N CYS A 400 6.16 -22.03 -1.64
CA CYS A 400 5.76 -23.06 -2.61
C CYS A 400 5.14 -22.51 -3.91
N ILE A 401 4.64 -21.28 -3.90
CA ILE A 401 4.12 -20.63 -5.11
C ILE A 401 5.16 -19.74 -5.81
N GLY A 402 6.32 -19.54 -5.20
CA GLY A 402 7.38 -18.68 -5.71
C GLY A 402 8.05 -19.28 -6.93
N TYR A 403 7.90 -18.65 -8.09
CA TYR A 403 8.55 -19.11 -9.33
C TYR A 403 10.07 -19.27 -9.16
N THR A 404 10.76 -18.31 -8.54
CA THR A 404 12.22 -18.41 -8.28
C THR A 404 12.58 -19.44 -7.21
N GLN A 405 11.65 -19.78 -6.31
CA GLN A 405 11.84 -20.73 -5.22
C GLN A 405 11.37 -22.15 -5.58
N ARG A 406 10.78 -22.35 -6.78
CA ARG A 406 10.12 -23.60 -7.20
C ARG A 406 10.98 -24.87 -7.09
N LEU A 407 12.30 -24.76 -7.27
CA LEU A 407 13.23 -25.89 -7.16
C LEU A 407 13.50 -26.32 -5.71
N HIS A 408 13.16 -25.46 -4.75
CA HIS A 408 13.32 -25.69 -3.31
C HIS A 408 11.97 -25.85 -2.61
N ALA A 409 10.85 -25.76 -3.34
CA ALA A 409 9.52 -25.95 -2.81
C ALA A 409 9.29 -27.43 -2.51
N HIS A 410 8.67 -27.72 -1.37
CA HIS A 410 8.25 -29.08 -1.01
C HIS A 410 6.73 -29.20 -1.09
N PHE A 411 6.23 -30.35 -1.57
CA PHE A 411 4.78 -30.57 -1.66
C PHE A 411 4.07 -30.46 -0.30
N THR A 412 4.75 -30.78 0.80
CA THR A 412 4.22 -30.59 2.17
C THR A 412 3.79 -29.15 2.45
N GLN A 413 4.40 -28.16 1.79
CA GLN A 413 4.01 -26.76 1.89
C GLN A 413 2.69 -26.48 1.17
N VAL A 414 2.47 -27.09 0.00
CA VAL A 414 1.17 -27.02 -0.71
C VAL A 414 0.09 -27.74 0.09
N GLN A 415 0.43 -28.92 0.62
CA GLN A 415 -0.44 -29.74 1.46
C GLN A 415 -0.89 -28.97 2.71
N TYR A 416 0.00 -28.19 3.33
CA TYR A 416 -0.34 -27.32 4.46
C TYR A 416 -1.52 -26.39 4.13
N PHE A 417 -1.52 -25.75 2.95
CA PHE A 417 -2.62 -24.85 2.56
C PHE A 417 -3.92 -25.60 2.27
N VAL A 418 -3.84 -26.76 1.61
CA VAL A 418 -5.00 -27.62 1.36
C VAL A 418 -5.65 -28.04 2.67
N GLN A 419 -4.86 -28.49 3.65
CA GLN A 419 -5.36 -28.92 4.95
C GLN A 419 -5.88 -27.75 5.80
N ARG A 420 -5.16 -26.62 5.81
CA ARG A 420 -5.53 -25.45 6.63
C ARG A 420 -6.79 -24.75 6.12
N PHE A 421 -6.98 -24.71 4.81
CA PHE A 421 -8.08 -24.00 4.16
C PHE A 421 -9.02 -24.96 3.41
N ASP A 422 -9.28 -26.13 3.98
CA ASP A 422 -10.08 -27.22 3.41
C ASP A 422 -11.48 -26.79 2.89
N LYS A 423 -12.13 -25.86 3.59
CA LYS A 423 -13.42 -25.28 3.21
C LYS A 423 -13.36 -24.54 1.87
N VAL A 424 -12.20 -23.98 1.52
CA VAL A 424 -11.98 -23.22 0.27
C VAL A 424 -11.18 -24.03 -0.76
N LEU A 425 -10.33 -24.93 -0.28
CA LEU A 425 -9.54 -25.88 -1.05
C LEU A 425 -9.98 -27.30 -0.69
N PRO A 426 -11.12 -27.80 -1.22
CA PRO A 426 -11.66 -29.13 -0.91
C PRO A 426 -10.85 -30.22 -1.62
N TYR A 427 -9.54 -30.25 -1.38
CA TYR A 427 -8.56 -31.14 -2.00
C TYR A 427 -7.90 -32.07 -0.99
N SER A 428 -8.47 -32.17 0.22
CA SER A 428 -7.92 -32.96 1.33
C SER A 428 -8.19 -34.46 1.22
N SER A 429 -8.96 -34.93 0.22
CA SER A 429 -9.11 -36.37 -0.02
C SER A 429 -7.84 -36.91 -0.72
N PRO A 430 -7.45 -38.17 -0.47
CA PRO A 430 -6.25 -38.75 -1.10
C PRO A 430 -6.25 -38.65 -2.64
N GLU A 431 -7.42 -38.80 -3.27
CA GLU A 431 -7.56 -38.74 -4.73
C GLU A 431 -7.41 -37.32 -5.27
N GLU A 432 -7.89 -36.31 -4.56
CA GLU A 432 -7.72 -34.91 -4.94
C GLU A 432 -6.29 -34.43 -4.66
N GLU A 433 -5.72 -34.83 -3.52
CA GLU A 433 -4.34 -34.49 -3.14
C GLU A 433 -3.33 -35.01 -4.17
N GLU A 434 -3.53 -36.25 -4.66
CA GLU A 434 -2.73 -36.85 -5.73
C GLU A 434 -2.81 -36.03 -7.05
N LYS A 435 -3.96 -35.37 -7.32
CA LYS A 435 -4.06 -34.45 -8.48
C LYS A 435 -3.25 -33.18 -8.23
N VAL A 436 -3.31 -32.61 -7.03
CA VAL A 436 -2.51 -31.42 -6.66
C VAL A 436 -1.02 -31.74 -6.75
N TYR A 437 -0.60 -32.91 -6.26
CA TYR A 437 0.79 -33.39 -6.32
C TYR A 437 1.29 -33.45 -7.76
N LYS A 438 0.52 -34.08 -8.66
CA LYS A 438 0.84 -34.16 -10.09
C LYS A 438 0.97 -32.78 -10.73
N GLU A 439 0.09 -31.84 -10.38
CA GLU A 439 0.17 -30.46 -10.87
C GLU A 439 1.45 -29.76 -10.37
N ALA A 440 1.82 -29.93 -9.10
CA ALA A 440 2.99 -29.30 -8.49
C ALA A 440 4.30 -29.77 -9.16
N THR A 441 4.47 -31.08 -9.38
CA THR A 441 5.65 -31.63 -10.07
C THR A 441 5.79 -31.12 -11.50
N VAL A 442 4.68 -30.82 -12.19
CA VAL A 442 4.73 -30.25 -13.54
C VAL A 442 5.24 -28.81 -13.52
N VAL A 443 4.86 -27.99 -12.54
CA VAL A 443 5.31 -26.60 -12.42
C VAL A 443 6.82 -26.48 -12.18
N GLU A 444 7.38 -27.37 -11.35
CA GLU A 444 8.83 -27.46 -11.09
C GLU A 444 9.64 -27.56 -12.39
N ASN A 445 9.09 -28.26 -13.39
CA ASN A 445 9.74 -28.56 -14.66
C ASN A 445 9.45 -27.55 -15.79
N ILE A 446 8.68 -26.48 -15.53
CA ILE A 446 8.44 -25.43 -16.54
C ILE A 446 9.70 -24.58 -16.70
N LYS A 447 10.33 -24.67 -17.87
CA LYS A 447 11.41 -23.77 -18.29
C LYS A 447 10.80 -22.46 -18.79
N ALA A 448 11.36 -21.33 -18.38
CA ALA A 448 11.03 -20.04 -18.99
C ALA A 448 11.53 -20.07 -20.45
N ASP A 449 10.64 -19.82 -21.41
CA ASP A 449 10.99 -19.72 -22.83
C ASP A 449 11.80 -18.45 -23.06
N GLY A 450 13.12 -18.49 -22.88
CA GLY A 450 14.13 -17.59 -23.47
C GLY A 450 13.97 -16.07 -23.30
N GLN A 451 12.93 -15.59 -22.66
CA GLN A 451 12.73 -14.21 -22.26
C GLN A 451 13.51 -14.04 -20.96
N GLU A 452 14.47 -13.12 -20.98
CA GLU A 452 15.29 -12.73 -19.84
C GLU A 452 14.46 -12.68 -18.55
N GLU A 453 15.09 -13.02 -17.41
CA GLU A 453 14.55 -13.00 -16.06
C GLU A 453 14.14 -11.58 -15.59
N LEU A 454 13.26 -10.93 -16.35
CA LEU A 454 12.55 -9.74 -15.95
C LEU A 454 11.62 -10.13 -14.80
N PHE A 455 11.65 -9.36 -13.72
CA PHE A 455 10.84 -9.53 -12.52
C PHE A 455 9.35 -9.78 -12.84
N TYR A 456 8.95 -11.04 -13.01
CA TYR A 456 7.56 -11.38 -13.29
C TYR A 456 6.76 -11.27 -12.01
N ARG A 457 5.68 -10.49 -12.05
CA ARG A 457 4.79 -10.38 -10.88
C ARG A 457 4.12 -11.73 -10.62
N MET A 458 4.12 -12.22 -9.38
CA MET A 458 3.71 -13.61 -9.11
C MET A 458 2.26 -13.93 -9.52
N HIS A 459 1.34 -13.00 -9.30
CA HIS A 459 -0.05 -13.13 -9.76
C HIS A 459 -0.18 -13.10 -11.29
N VAL A 460 0.74 -12.46 -12.02
CA VAL A 460 0.76 -12.51 -13.49
C VAL A 460 1.21 -13.89 -13.97
N ILE A 461 2.24 -14.46 -13.34
CA ILE A 461 2.71 -15.82 -13.63
C ILE A 461 1.59 -16.82 -13.40
N TRP A 462 0.98 -16.82 -12.21
CA TRP A 462 -0.12 -17.72 -11.89
C TRP A 462 -1.39 -17.44 -12.71
N GLY A 463 -1.64 -16.18 -13.06
CA GLY A 463 -2.66 -15.79 -14.02
C GLY A 463 -2.44 -16.44 -15.39
N TYR A 464 -1.21 -16.44 -15.90
CA TYR A 464 -0.86 -17.13 -17.15
C TYR A 464 -0.95 -18.65 -17.00
N LEU A 465 -0.36 -19.24 -15.97
CA LEU A 465 -0.38 -20.69 -15.72
C LEU A 465 -1.81 -21.23 -15.67
N THR A 466 -2.72 -20.52 -15.00
CA THR A 466 -4.14 -20.92 -14.91
C THR A 466 -4.88 -20.88 -16.25
N THR A 467 -4.39 -20.13 -17.24
CA THR A 467 -4.96 -20.12 -18.61
C THR A 467 -4.42 -21.23 -19.51
N MET A 468 -3.32 -21.89 -19.12
CA MET A 468 -2.75 -22.98 -19.90
C MET A 468 -3.73 -24.14 -20.01
N LYS A 469 -3.77 -24.74 -21.20
CA LYS A 469 -4.57 -25.95 -21.48
C LYS A 469 -3.70 -27.20 -21.32
N LYS A 470 -4.32 -28.32 -20.93
CA LYS A 470 -3.63 -29.61 -20.78
C LYS A 470 -3.01 -30.11 -22.09
N SER A 471 -3.66 -29.82 -23.22
CA SER A 471 -3.15 -30.05 -24.57
C SER A 471 -3.74 -29.02 -25.55
N ALA A 472 -3.16 -28.87 -26.74
CA ALA A 472 -3.71 -28.01 -27.79
C ALA A 472 -5.13 -28.41 -28.23
N SER A 473 -5.50 -29.68 -28.03
CA SER A 473 -6.78 -30.27 -28.42
C SER A 473 -7.87 -30.22 -27.33
N THR A 474 -7.53 -29.84 -26.09
CA THR A 474 -8.48 -29.86 -24.96
C THR A 474 -8.75 -28.44 -24.45
N SER A 475 -9.98 -28.17 -24.03
CA SER A 475 -10.35 -26.92 -23.33
C SER A 475 -10.07 -26.98 -21.83
N LEU A 476 -9.61 -28.13 -21.32
CA LEU A 476 -9.39 -28.34 -19.90
C LEU A 476 -8.15 -27.57 -19.40
N PRO A 477 -8.26 -26.86 -18.27
CA PRO A 477 -7.14 -26.15 -17.67
C PRO A 477 -6.04 -27.14 -17.25
N ARG A 478 -4.79 -26.70 -17.34
CA ARG A 478 -3.61 -27.48 -16.96
C ARG A 478 -3.38 -27.55 -15.46
N PHE A 479 -3.72 -26.48 -14.73
CA PHE A 479 -3.53 -26.36 -13.27
C PHE A 479 -4.82 -25.97 -12.51
N PRO A 480 -5.89 -26.80 -12.58
CA PRO A 480 -7.18 -26.47 -11.95
C PRO A 480 -7.16 -26.43 -10.42
N CYS A 481 -6.29 -27.20 -9.77
CA CYS A 481 -6.23 -27.25 -8.30
C CYS A 481 -5.13 -26.35 -7.76
N LEU A 482 -3.91 -26.50 -8.26
CA LEU A 482 -2.75 -25.72 -7.82
C LEU A 482 -2.91 -24.23 -8.14
N GLY A 483 -3.59 -23.91 -9.25
CA GLY A 483 -3.97 -22.53 -9.57
C GLY A 483 -4.86 -21.87 -8.50
N LYS A 484 -5.77 -22.63 -7.88
CA LYS A 484 -6.58 -22.12 -6.76
C LYS A 484 -5.78 -21.99 -5.48
N VAL A 485 -4.84 -22.91 -5.21
CA VAL A 485 -3.91 -22.79 -4.09
C VAL A 485 -3.07 -21.52 -4.21
N ALA A 486 -2.51 -21.26 -5.40
CA ALA A 486 -1.73 -20.05 -5.62
C ALA A 486 -2.57 -18.77 -5.52
N LYS A 487 -3.77 -18.77 -6.10
CA LYS A 487 -4.72 -17.64 -5.97
C LYS A 487 -5.08 -17.38 -4.50
N LEU A 488 -5.29 -18.44 -3.71
CA LEU A 488 -5.53 -18.35 -2.28
C LEU A 488 -4.35 -17.66 -1.58
N ILE A 489 -3.14 -18.19 -1.73
CA ILE A 489 -1.94 -17.68 -1.06
C ILE A 489 -1.70 -16.22 -1.43
N LEU A 490 -1.80 -15.86 -2.73
CA LEU A 490 -1.62 -14.49 -3.21
C LEU A 490 -2.72 -13.52 -2.75
N THR A 491 -3.85 -14.02 -2.25
CA THR A 491 -4.94 -13.19 -1.71
C THR A 491 -4.97 -13.13 -0.20
N LEU A 492 -4.22 -14.02 0.48
CA LEU A 492 -4.05 -13.96 1.93
C LEU A 492 -3.59 -12.55 2.33
N PRO A 493 -4.07 -12.03 3.46
CA PRO A 493 -3.67 -10.73 3.94
C PRO A 493 -2.15 -10.70 4.10
N HIS A 494 -1.50 -9.89 3.28
CA HIS A 494 -0.05 -9.72 3.32
C HIS A 494 0.24 -8.23 3.32
N PHE A 495 0.90 -7.82 4.41
CA PHE A 495 1.92 -6.79 4.61
C PHE A 495 1.88 -5.44 3.89
N ASN A 496 0.83 -5.11 3.17
CA ASN A 496 0.87 -3.99 2.25
C ASN A 496 0.19 -2.77 2.86
N ALA A 497 0.73 -1.61 2.50
CA ALA A 497 0.18 -0.28 2.73
C ALA A 497 -1.22 -0.06 2.12
N ASP A 498 -2.02 -1.09 1.83
CA ASP A 498 -3.40 -0.97 1.33
C ASP A 498 -4.22 -0.07 2.26
N ALA A 499 -4.03 -0.25 3.57
CA ALA A 499 -4.54 0.62 4.63
C ALA A 499 -4.14 2.08 4.45
N GLU A 500 -2.83 2.33 4.38
CA GLU A 500 -2.27 3.67 4.18
C GLU A 500 -2.72 4.27 2.84
N ARG A 501 -2.94 3.45 1.81
CA ARG A 501 -3.48 3.88 0.52
C ARG A 501 -4.94 4.27 0.66
N VAL A 502 -5.78 3.51 1.36
CA VAL A 502 -7.17 3.92 1.65
C VAL A 502 -7.19 5.22 2.45
N PHE A 503 -6.36 5.39 3.48
CA PHE A 503 -6.25 6.65 4.20
C PHE A 503 -5.73 7.80 3.33
N SER A 504 -4.78 7.53 2.43
CA SER A 504 -4.30 8.49 1.44
C SER A 504 -5.43 8.89 0.48
N LEU A 505 -6.24 7.93 0.01
CA LEU A 505 -7.42 8.19 -0.82
C LEU A 505 -8.46 9.03 -0.08
N VAL A 506 -8.71 8.76 1.20
CA VAL A 506 -9.57 9.61 2.05
C VAL A 506 -9.02 11.04 2.10
N ARG A 507 -7.71 11.20 2.34
CA ARG A 507 -7.07 12.52 2.39
C ARG A 507 -7.10 13.23 1.04
N GLN A 508 -6.85 12.53 -0.06
CA GLN A 508 -6.94 13.06 -1.43
C GLN A 508 -8.38 13.47 -1.80
N ASN A 509 -9.39 12.81 -1.22
CA ASN A 509 -10.78 13.20 -1.42
C ASN A 509 -11.17 14.45 -0.59
N LYS A 510 -10.46 14.72 0.51
CA LYS A 510 -10.57 15.94 1.32
C LYS A 510 -9.69 17.05 0.74
N THR A 511 -10.15 17.67 -0.34
CA THR A 511 -9.51 18.84 -0.96
C THR A 511 -10.16 20.14 -0.50
N THR A 512 -9.42 21.26 -0.51
CA THR A 512 -9.97 22.63 -0.36
C THR A 512 -11.13 22.92 -1.33
N PHE A 513 -11.11 22.30 -2.51
CA PHE A 513 -12.20 22.41 -3.50
C PHE A 513 -13.44 21.54 -3.19
N ARG A 514 -13.44 20.83 -2.06
CA ARG A 514 -14.49 19.92 -1.60
C ARG A 514 -14.76 20.08 -0.09
N ASP A 515 -14.66 21.31 0.43
CA ASP A 515 -14.68 21.65 1.86
C ASP A 515 -15.99 21.35 2.62
N SER A 516 -16.94 20.66 2.00
CA SER A 516 -18.21 20.24 2.64
C SER A 516 -18.72 18.90 2.10
N LEU A 517 -17.82 17.96 1.81
CA LEU A 517 -18.21 16.57 1.62
C LEU A 517 -18.86 16.05 2.90
N SER A 518 -20.17 15.76 2.85
CA SER A 518 -20.86 15.16 3.98
C SER A 518 -20.21 13.82 4.34
N LEU A 519 -20.38 13.37 5.58
CA LEU A 519 -19.97 12.02 6.01
C LEU A 519 -20.61 10.94 5.13
N GLU A 520 -21.82 11.18 4.62
CA GLU A 520 -22.48 10.30 3.65
C GLU A 520 -21.81 10.32 2.27
N GLY A 521 -21.07 11.39 1.96
CA GLY A 521 -20.49 11.67 0.65
C GLY A 521 -19.10 11.07 0.38
N THR A 522 -18.39 10.73 1.45
CA THR A 522 -17.04 10.13 1.36
C THR A 522 -17.08 8.64 0.99
N PRO A 523 -18.02 7.83 1.53
CA PRO A 523 -18.13 6.42 1.20
C PRO A 523 -18.35 6.12 -0.29
N GLN A 524 -19.16 6.89 -1.04
CA GLN A 524 -19.39 6.57 -2.46
C GLN A 524 -18.12 6.71 -3.31
N LEU A 525 -17.33 7.74 -3.07
CA LEU A 525 -16.11 7.99 -3.83
C LEU A 525 -15.08 6.88 -3.57
N LEU A 526 -15.00 6.43 -2.31
CA LEU A 526 -14.15 5.31 -1.94
C LEU A 526 -14.63 4.00 -2.55
N THR A 527 -15.92 3.67 -2.43
CA THR A 527 -16.49 2.43 -2.98
C THR A 527 -16.27 2.34 -4.49
N VAL A 528 -16.58 3.41 -5.23
CA VAL A 528 -16.40 3.45 -6.70
C VAL A 528 -14.92 3.30 -7.08
N LYS A 529 -14.01 3.89 -6.31
CA LYS A 529 -12.58 3.85 -6.60
C LYS A 529 -11.93 2.52 -6.22
N MET A 530 -12.36 1.91 -5.12
CA MET A 530 -11.79 0.68 -4.57
C MET A 530 -12.29 -0.59 -5.25
N ALA A 531 -13.52 -0.63 -5.74
CA ALA A 531 -14.15 -1.84 -6.27
C ALA A 531 -13.62 -2.29 -7.66
N ARG A 532 -12.37 -1.97 -8.01
CA ARG A 532 -11.84 -2.16 -9.36
C ARG A 532 -11.28 -3.56 -9.62
N PRO A 533 -11.68 -4.22 -10.71
CA PRO A 533 -10.90 -5.30 -11.33
C PRO A 533 -9.63 -4.73 -11.98
N GLU A 534 -8.49 -5.39 -11.82
CA GLU A 534 -7.19 -4.97 -12.39
C GLU A 534 -7.22 -4.82 -13.94
N SER A 535 -8.15 -5.50 -14.62
CA SER A 535 -8.36 -5.40 -16.07
C SER A 535 -8.90 -4.03 -16.55
N ASP A 536 -9.47 -3.24 -15.63
CA ASP A 536 -10.08 -1.92 -15.86
C ASP A 536 -9.19 -0.78 -15.31
N SER A 537 -7.86 -0.91 -15.44
CA SER A 537 -6.91 0.09 -14.93
C SER A 537 -7.21 1.52 -15.38
N SER A 538 -7.89 1.69 -16.52
CA SER A 538 -8.34 2.98 -17.03
C SER A 538 -9.85 3.14 -17.02
N CYS A 539 -10.34 4.24 -16.44
CA CYS A 539 -11.77 4.57 -16.29
C CYS A 539 -12.56 4.57 -17.60
N TYR A 540 -11.92 4.82 -18.74
CA TYR A 540 -12.57 4.83 -20.06
C TYR A 540 -12.94 3.43 -20.57
N ARG A 541 -12.32 2.36 -20.05
CA ARG A 541 -12.64 0.97 -20.37
C ARG A 541 -13.88 0.45 -19.63
N PHE A 542 -14.28 1.12 -18.55
CA PHE A 542 -15.47 0.76 -17.80
C PHE A 542 -16.71 0.81 -18.70
N GLU A 543 -17.36 -0.34 -18.86
CA GLU A 543 -18.65 -0.45 -19.52
C GLU A 543 -19.75 -0.66 -18.48
N PRO A 544 -20.61 0.35 -18.24
CA PRO A 544 -21.63 0.26 -17.20
C PRO A 544 -22.68 -0.80 -17.57
N PRO A 545 -22.94 -1.79 -16.70
CA PRO A 545 -23.97 -2.78 -16.94
C PRO A 545 -25.37 -2.15 -17.03
N LYS A 546 -26.30 -2.84 -17.70
CA LYS A 546 -27.70 -2.38 -17.85
C LYS A 546 -28.35 -2.02 -16.52
N VAL A 547 -28.06 -2.75 -15.45
CA VAL A 547 -28.60 -2.45 -14.10
C VAL A 547 -28.18 -1.07 -13.59
N VAL A 548 -26.92 -0.67 -13.85
CA VAL A 548 -26.40 0.66 -13.47
C VAL A 548 -27.07 1.75 -14.31
N ILE A 549 -27.23 1.51 -15.61
CA ILE A 549 -27.91 2.45 -16.52
C ILE A 549 -29.37 2.65 -16.07
N THR A 550 -30.11 1.58 -15.80
CA THR A 550 -31.50 1.65 -15.32
C THR A 550 -31.59 2.37 -13.97
N ALA A 551 -30.72 2.04 -13.02
CA ALA A 551 -30.67 2.72 -11.72
C ALA A 551 -30.38 4.21 -11.87
N SER A 552 -29.42 4.59 -12.73
CA SER A 552 -29.06 5.98 -12.99
C SER A 552 -30.25 6.80 -13.53
N LYS A 553 -31.05 6.23 -14.43
CA LYS A 553 -32.26 6.87 -14.95
C LYS A 553 -33.29 7.07 -13.84
N LYS A 554 -33.51 6.06 -13.00
CA LYS A 554 -34.47 6.12 -11.89
C LYS A 554 -34.11 7.24 -10.90
N VAL A 555 -32.88 7.25 -10.39
CA VAL A 555 -32.47 8.20 -9.34
C VAL A 555 -32.41 9.63 -9.85
N THR A 556 -32.11 9.82 -11.12
CA THR A 556 -32.11 11.15 -11.74
C THR A 556 -33.51 11.66 -12.05
N TRP A 557 -34.44 10.77 -12.43
CA TRP A 557 -35.84 11.11 -12.57
C TRP A 557 -36.48 11.50 -11.22
N GLU A 558 -36.23 10.73 -10.15
CA GLU A 558 -36.72 11.04 -8.80
C GLU A 558 -36.21 12.39 -8.29
N HIS A 559 -34.94 12.71 -8.56
CA HIS A 559 -34.35 14.00 -8.25
C HIS A 559 -35.06 15.14 -8.99
N ASN A 560 -35.22 15.02 -10.31
CA ASN A 560 -35.89 16.04 -11.11
C ASN A 560 -37.35 16.25 -10.67
N LYS A 561 -38.06 15.17 -10.31
CA LYS A 561 -39.43 15.25 -9.79
C LYS A 561 -39.50 16.06 -8.49
N LYS A 562 -38.62 15.77 -7.51
CA LYS A 562 -38.57 16.50 -6.23
C LYS A 562 -38.26 17.99 -6.41
N HIS A 563 -37.39 18.35 -7.36
CA HIS A 563 -37.08 19.76 -7.63
C HIS A 563 -38.18 20.52 -8.38
N HIS A 564 -38.98 19.82 -9.20
CA HIS A 564 -40.18 20.40 -9.82
C HIS A 564 -41.32 20.62 -8.82
N GLU A 565 -41.40 19.82 -7.75
CA GLU A 565 -42.41 20.00 -6.68
C GLU A 565 -42.06 21.13 -5.69
N VAL A 566 -40.79 21.51 -5.58
CA VAL A 566 -40.32 22.62 -4.71
C VAL A 566 -40.27 23.99 -5.43
N SER A 567 -40.34 23.99 -6.77
CA SER A 567 -40.42 25.23 -7.58
C SER A 567 -41.86 25.64 -7.94
N LYS A 568 -42.86 24.94 -7.40
CA LYS A 568 -44.27 25.36 -7.37
C LYS A 568 -44.61 25.78 -5.96
#